data_AF-A0A3D2MHR7-F1
#
_entry.id   AF-A0A3D2MHR7-F1
#
_cell.length_a   1.000
_cell.length_b   1.000
_cell.length_c   1.000
_cell.angle_alpha   90.00
_cell.angle_beta   90.00
_cell.angle_gamma   90.00
#
_symmetry.space_group_name_H-M   'P 1'
#
loop_
_entity.id
_entity.type
_entity.pdbx_description
1 polymer ?
#
loop_
_entity_poly.entity_id
_entity_poly.type
_entity_poly.pdbx_seq_one_letter_code
_entity_poly.pdbx_strand_id
1 'polypeptide(L)' 'MPNQQHLALLKQGVEGWNEWRKQHPAEQPTLGGADLRGMNLSCANLDGANLRRANLR' A
#
# COMPACT_ATOMS: atom_id res chain seq x y z
N MET A 1 -0.95 8.81 -10.44
CA MET A 1 0.19 9.00 -9.52
C MET A 1 -0.09 8.15 -8.29
N PRO A 2 0.92 7.57 -7.63
CA PRO A 2 0.69 6.85 -6.39
C PRO A 2 0.09 7.81 -5.36
N ASN A 3 -0.92 7.34 -4.61
CA ASN A 3 -1.46 8.14 -3.52
C ASN A 3 -0.40 8.20 -2.41
N GLN A 4 0.09 9.42 -2.12
CA GLN A 4 1.12 9.63 -1.11
C GLN A 4 0.65 9.22 0.29
N GLN A 5 -0.65 9.28 0.57
CA GLN A 5 -1.24 8.83 1.83
C GLN A 5 -1.12 7.32 2.00
N HIS A 6 -1.43 6.54 0.96
CA HIS A 6 -1.29 5.08 0.99
C HIS A 6 0.17 4.65 1.13
N LEU A 7 1.08 5.38 0.48
CA LEU A 7 2.51 5.13 0.62
C LEU A 7 2.98 5.45 2.04
N ALA A 8 2.49 6.53 2.65
CA ALA A 8 2.82 6.91 4.01
C ALA A 8 2.33 5.84 5.01
N LEU A 9 1.13 5.29 4.82
CA LEU A 9 0.61 4.18 5.64
C LEU A 9 1.51 2.94 5.55
N LEU A 10 1.90 2.54 4.34
CA LEU A 10 2.83 1.41 4.16
C LEU A 10 4.21 1.69 4.78
N LYS A 11 4.68 2.95 4.77
CA LYS A 11 5.94 3.35 5.42
C LYS A 11 5.87 3.32 6.94
N GLN A 12 4.69 3.54 7.52
CA GLN A 12 4.46 3.42 8.97
C GLN A 12 4.41 1.96 9.43
N GLY A 13 4.12 1.04 8.51
CA GLY A 13 4.16 -0.40 8.75
C GLY A 13 2.91 -1.13 8.25
N VAL A 14 3.01 -2.44 8.17
CA VAL A 14 1.92 -3.31 7.69
C VAL A 14 0.73 -3.33 8.65
N GLU A 15 0.94 -3.09 9.94
CA GLU A 15 -0.13 -3.02 10.94
C GLU A 15 -1.06 -1.84 10.69
N GLY A 16 -0.53 -0.61 10.60
CA GLY A 16 -1.32 0.59 10.31
C GLY A 16 -2.00 0.54 8.95
N TRP A 17 -1.31 -0.04 7.95
CA TRP A 17 -1.92 -0.32 6.65
C TRP A 17 -3.14 -1.24 6.76
N ASN A 18 -2.99 -2.34 7.51
CA ASN A 18 -4.06 -3.33 7.68
C ASN A 18 -5.23 -2.77 8.48
N GLU A 19 -4.99 -1.95 9.50
CA GLU A 19 -6.05 -1.25 10.23
C GLU A 19 -6.82 -0.29 9.32
N TRP A 20 -6.11 0.48 8.50
CA TRP A 20 -6.75 1.35 7.51
C TRP A 20 -7.58 0.54 6.51
N ARG A 21 -7.07 -0.61 6.02
CA ARG A 21 -7.83 -1.50 5.13
C ARG A 21 -9.09 -2.09 5.78
N LYS A 22 -9.07 -2.36 7.08
CA LYS A 22 -10.27 -2.82 7.82
C LYS A 22 -11.34 -1.74 7.88
N GLN A 23 -10.95 -0.48 8.03
CA GLN A 23 -11.87 0.66 8.09
C GLN A 23 -12.37 1.07 6.69
N HIS A 24 -11.56 0.87 5.66
CA HIS A 24 -11.83 1.30 4.29
C HIS A 24 -11.81 0.12 3.29
N PRO A 25 -12.68 -0.91 3.44
CA PRO A 25 -12.66 -2.09 2.57
C PRO A 25 -13.02 -1.76 1.12
N ALA A 26 -13.94 -0.80 0.92
CA ALA A 26 -14.42 -0.37 -0.40
C ALA A 26 -13.44 0.55 -1.15
N GLU A 27 -12.46 1.13 -0.45
CA GLU A 27 -11.49 2.03 -1.06
C GLU A 27 -10.37 1.23 -1.73
N GLN A 28 -10.11 1.51 -3.01
CA GLN A 28 -9.07 0.83 -3.77
C GLN A 28 -7.73 1.52 -3.60
N PRO A 29 -6.73 0.85 -3.00
CA PRO A 29 -5.46 1.52 -2.75
C PRO A 29 -4.68 1.78 -4.04
N THR A 30 -4.41 3.05 -4.34
CA THR A 30 -3.61 3.43 -5.50
C THR A 30 -2.13 3.53 -5.14
N LEU A 31 -1.36 2.48 -5.47
CA LEU A 31 0.08 2.36 -5.25
C LEU A 31 0.86 2.34 -6.58
N GLY A 32 0.21 2.62 -7.70
CA GLY A 32 0.82 2.52 -9.02
C GLY A 32 1.91 3.56 -9.22
N GLY A 33 3.11 3.11 -9.61
CA GLY A 33 4.30 3.97 -9.70
C GLY A 33 4.97 4.28 -8.36
N ALA A 34 4.49 3.70 -7.26
CA ALA A 34 5.15 3.84 -5.96
C ALA A 34 6.50 3.15 -5.94
N ASP A 35 7.47 3.73 -5.23
CA ASP A 35 8.71 3.05 -4.86
C ASP A 35 8.48 2.27 -3.57
N LEU A 36 8.39 0.95 -3.68
CA LEU A 36 8.16 0.00 -2.59
C LEU A 36 9.40 -0.86 -2.31
N ARG A 37 10.56 -0.49 -2.88
CA ARG A 37 11.80 -1.25 -2.73
C ARG A 37 12.24 -1.32 -1.28
N GLY A 38 12.66 -2.50 -0.85
CA GLY A 38 13.15 -2.74 0.52
C GLY A 38 12.08 -2.63 1.61
N MET A 39 10.81 -2.37 1.27
CA MET A 39 9.73 -2.34 2.23
C MET A 39 9.34 -3.77 2.62
N ASN A 40 9.24 -4.03 3.92
CA ASN A 40 8.69 -5.28 4.42
C ASN A 40 7.16 -5.24 4.28
N LEU A 41 6.65 -5.75 3.16
CA LEU A 41 5.22 -5.87 2.87
C LEU A 41 4.65 -7.24 3.27
N SER A 42 5.41 -8.06 4.00
CA SER A 42 4.92 -9.33 4.51
C SER A 42 3.68 -9.11 5.37
N CYS A 43 2.60 -9.84 5.09
CA CYS A 43 1.29 -9.72 5.74
C CYS A 43 0.51 -8.41 5.45
N ALA A 44 0.94 -7.57 4.51
CA ALA A 44 0.17 -6.41 4.08
C ALA A 44 -1.06 -6.83 3.26
N ASN A 45 -2.25 -6.35 3.62
CA ASN A 45 -3.47 -6.54 2.85
C ASN A 45 -3.49 -5.62 1.62
N LEU A 46 -2.91 -6.07 0.52
CA LEU A 46 -2.90 -5.35 -0.76
C LEU A 46 -4.08 -5.74 -1.67
N ASP A 47 -5.13 -6.34 -1.12
CA ASP A 47 -6.28 -6.76 -1.90
C ASP A 47 -6.95 -5.55 -2.60
N GLY A 48 -7.20 -5.70 -3.90
CA GLY A 48 -7.71 -4.62 -4.76
C GLY A 48 -6.76 -3.44 -4.99
N ALA A 49 -5.50 -3.50 -4.53
CA ALA A 49 -4.56 -2.40 -4.71
C ALA A 49 -4.04 -2.32 -6.16
N ASN A 50 -4.06 -1.11 -6.73
CA ASN A 50 -3.41 -0.85 -8.00
C ASN A 50 -1.89 -0.72 -7.79
N LEU A 51 -1.15 -1.77 -8.13
CA LEU A 51 0.32 -1.83 -8.08
C LEU A 51 0.97 -1.60 -9.46
N ARG A 52 0.23 -1.10 -10.45
CA ARG A 52 0.74 -0.95 -11.82
C ARG A 52 1.93 0.00 -11.84
N ARG A 53 3.07 -0.45 -12.38
CA ARG A 53 4.35 0.28 -12.38
C ARG A 53 4.95 0.54 -11.00
N ALA A 54 4.45 -0.08 -9.93
CA ALA A 54 5.12 0.00 -8.64
C ALA A 54 6.50 -0.66 -8.74
N ASN A 55 7.50 -0.02 -8.13
CA ASN A 55 8.85 -0.55 -8.08
C ASN A 55 9.02 -1.44 -6.85
N LEU A 56 9.17 -2.74 -7.07
CA LEU A 56 9.32 -3.78 -6.04
C LEU A 56 10.72 -4.41 -6.03
N ARG A 57 11.61 -4.02 -6.96
CA ARG A 57 12.93 -4.64 -7.19
C ARG A 57 14.07 -3.68 -6.93
#